data_AF-A0A916DFU4-F1
#
_entry.id   AF-A0A916DFU4-F1
#
_cell.length_a   1.000
_cell.length_b   1.000
_cell.length_c   1.000
_cell.angle_alpha   90.00
_cell.angle_beta   90.00
_cell.angle_gamma   90.00
#
_symmetry.space_group_name_H-M   'P 1'
#
loop_
_entity.id
_entity.type
_entity.pdbx_description
1 polymer ?
#
loop_
_entity_poly.entity_id
_entity_poly.type
_entity_poly.pdbx_seq_one_letter_code
_entity_poly.pdbx_strand_id
1 'polypeptide(L)'
;MSEQNPFIVPGGSSDQAGDSFDPSGRNVDVGRGLEWLKQGWQLFTRNPGMWIAIAVILMVIVVVLSFVPVVGTLAVNFLMPVFAGGLLLGCKSLSEGGEFGIDSLFAGFKQNTGNLIMVGVFYLVGVIVITVLVFLIGGGAALTGGMIGRGPGVGMAVGGFFLAMLVLLVLLVPLAMAVWFAPALVVFRDVAPLEAMKASFFACLKNLLPFLVYGVILFVLCLIAMIPIGLGMLIMVPVMMGSVYASYVEIFE
;
A
#
# COMPACT_ATOMS: atom_id res chain seq x y z
N MET A 1 31.20 12.49 14.14
CA MET A 1 29.83 12.58 14.72
C MET A 1 29.00 11.54 14.01
N SER A 2 28.78 10.39 14.63
CA SER A 2 27.93 9.33 14.09
C SER A 2 26.49 9.82 14.09
N GLU A 3 25.89 10.00 12.91
CA GLU A 3 24.46 10.28 12.80
C GLU A 3 23.70 9.16 13.52
N GLN A 4 22.95 9.52 14.57
CA GLN A 4 22.01 8.59 15.20
C GLN A 4 21.03 8.15 14.12
N ASN A 5 20.98 6.84 13.85
CA ASN A 5 20.04 6.27 12.90
C ASN A 5 18.61 6.54 13.42
N PRO A 6 17.81 7.40 12.77
CA PRO A 6 16.49 7.80 13.25
C PRO A 6 15.46 6.68 13.19
N PHE A 7 15.81 5.53 12.59
CA PHE A 7 15.02 4.30 12.59
C PHE A 7 15.21 3.47 13.87
N ILE A 8 16.14 3.86 14.76
CA ILE A 8 16.26 3.25 16.09
C ILE A 8 15.26 3.94 17.03
N VAL A 9 14.26 3.19 17.46
CA VAL A 9 13.27 3.65 18.45
C VAL A 9 14.00 4.02 19.76
N PRO A 10 13.82 5.24 20.32
CA PRO A 10 14.49 5.62 21.56
C PRO A 10 13.93 4.82 22.75
N GLY A 11 14.73 3.90 23.28
CA GLY A 11 14.64 3.40 24.65
C GLY A 11 13.41 2.56 25.01
N GLY A 12 13.33 1.32 24.52
CA GLY A 12 12.65 0.26 25.24
C GLY A 12 13.53 -0.18 26.41
N SER A 13 13.08 0.07 27.64
CA SER A 13 13.74 -0.40 28.87
C SER A 13 14.03 -1.89 28.76
N SER A 14 15.31 -2.24 28.84
CA SER A 14 15.80 -3.61 28.92
C SER A 14 15.33 -4.25 30.22
N ASP A 15 14.15 -4.84 30.20
CA ASP A 15 13.78 -5.90 31.13
C ASP A 15 12.55 -6.68 30.64
N GLN A 16 12.73 -8.01 30.63
CA GLN A 16 11.72 -9.08 30.57
C GLN A 16 11.39 -9.73 29.21
N ALA A 17 12.16 -10.81 28.95
CA ALA A 17 11.67 -12.16 28.68
C ALA A 17 10.55 -12.36 27.63
N GLY A 18 10.95 -12.93 26.48
CA GLY A 18 10.06 -13.53 25.50
C GLY A 18 9.90 -12.69 24.24
N ASP A 19 10.96 -12.58 23.45
CA ASP A 19 10.93 -11.93 22.13
C ASP A 19 10.22 -12.84 21.10
N SER A 20 9.00 -13.29 21.45
CA SER A 20 8.12 -13.94 20.51
C SER A 20 7.58 -12.87 19.59
N PHE A 21 8.08 -12.85 18.35
CA PHE A 21 7.49 -12.11 17.24
C PHE A 21 5.96 -12.23 17.30
N ASP A 22 5.26 -11.11 17.57
CA ASP A 22 3.81 -11.04 17.50
C ASP A 22 3.43 -10.79 16.03
N PRO A 23 2.85 -11.78 15.32
CA PRO A 23 2.47 -11.61 13.93
C PRO A 23 1.40 -10.53 13.74
N SER A 24 0.73 -10.08 14.81
CA SER A 24 -0.24 -9.00 14.78
C SER A 24 0.38 -7.60 14.97
N GLY A 25 1.69 -7.50 15.20
CA GLY A 25 2.41 -6.24 15.40
C GLY A 25 2.05 -5.53 16.71
N ARG A 26 2.85 -4.55 17.13
CA ARG A 26 2.57 -3.75 18.34
C ARG A 26 1.52 -2.64 18.07
N ASN A 27 0.90 -2.16 19.15
CA ASN A 27 0.03 -0.98 19.09
C ASN A 27 0.90 0.29 19.14
N VAL A 28 0.56 1.31 18.35
CA VAL A 28 1.30 2.58 18.27
C VAL A 28 0.38 3.77 18.53
N ASP A 29 0.96 4.87 19.02
CA ASP A 29 0.21 6.09 19.32
C ASP A 29 -0.40 6.73 18.07
N VAL A 30 -1.57 7.35 18.23
CA VAL A 30 -2.34 8.01 17.16
C VAL A 30 -1.52 9.08 16.41
N GLY A 31 -0.58 9.74 17.09
CA GLY A 31 0.25 10.81 16.52
C GLY A 31 1.38 10.35 15.60
N ARG A 32 1.66 9.04 15.52
CA ARG A 32 2.83 8.49 14.80
C ARG A 32 2.71 8.57 13.29
N GLY A 33 1.50 8.73 12.74
CA GLY A 33 1.27 8.89 11.29
C GLY A 33 2.06 10.03 10.66
N LEU A 34 2.17 11.17 11.35
CA LEU A 34 3.00 12.29 10.88
C LEU A 34 4.50 11.96 10.93
N GLU A 35 4.92 11.18 11.92
CA GLU A 35 6.31 10.79 12.08
C GLU A 35 6.75 9.81 10.98
N TRP A 36 5.87 8.88 10.57
CA TRP A 36 6.12 8.01 9.41
C TRP A 36 6.32 8.83 8.13
N LEU A 37 5.53 9.88 7.93
CA LEU A 37 5.68 10.77 6.77
C LEU A 37 6.98 11.56 6.82
N LYS A 38 7.38 12.06 8.00
CA LYS A 38 8.69 12.72 8.17
C LYS A 38 9.84 11.78 7.90
N GLN A 39 9.78 10.53 8.39
CA GLN A 39 10.80 9.52 8.10
C GLN A 39 10.83 9.18 6.61
N GLY A 40 9.67 9.07 5.96
CA GLY A 40 9.58 8.89 4.51
C GLY A 40 10.20 10.07 3.74
N TRP A 41 9.97 11.30 4.20
CA TRP A 41 10.62 12.49 3.66
C TRP A 41 12.14 12.47 3.85
N GLN A 42 12.62 12.11 5.04
CA GLN A 42 14.06 11.97 5.30
C GLN A 42 14.70 10.93 4.36
N LEU A 43 14.06 9.78 4.18
CA LEU A 43 14.54 8.72 3.29
C LEU A 43 14.57 9.17 1.83
N PHE A 44 13.58 9.95 1.39
CA PHE A 44 13.58 10.59 0.08
C PHE A 44 14.77 11.57 -0.08
N THR A 45 14.97 12.46 0.90
CA THR A 45 16.03 13.49 0.83
C THR A 45 17.46 12.95 0.87
N ARG A 46 17.67 11.70 1.31
CA ARG A 46 18.99 11.04 1.23
C ARG A 46 19.45 10.79 -0.20
N ASN A 47 18.52 10.47 -1.12
CA ASN A 47 18.86 10.24 -2.53
C ASN A 47 17.70 10.63 -3.48
N PRO A 48 17.35 11.93 -3.55
CA PRO A 48 16.15 12.38 -4.26
C PRO A 48 16.23 12.11 -5.76
N GLY A 49 17.42 12.23 -6.36
CA GLY A 49 17.63 11.98 -7.78
C GLY A 49 17.30 10.54 -8.18
N MET A 50 17.78 9.56 -7.40
CA MET A 50 17.49 8.15 -7.67
C MET A 50 16.01 7.82 -7.41
N TRP A 51 15.42 8.36 -6.34
CA TRP A 51 13.99 8.18 -6.07
C TRP A 51 13.12 8.69 -7.22
N ILE A 52 13.43 9.86 -7.77
CA ILE A 52 12.73 10.41 -8.93
C ILE A 52 12.96 9.53 -10.16
N ALA A 53 14.19 9.08 -10.42
CA ALA A 53 14.49 8.18 -11.54
C ALA A 53 13.67 6.89 -11.46
N ILE A 54 13.62 6.25 -10.29
CA ILE A 54 12.82 5.06 -10.02
C ILE A 54 11.33 5.34 -10.20
N ALA A 55 10.82 6.47 -9.67
CA ALA A 55 9.42 6.85 -9.82
C ALA A 55 9.03 7.06 -11.29
N VAL A 56 9.91 7.68 -12.08
CA VAL A 56 9.72 7.86 -13.53
C VAL A 56 9.74 6.50 -14.25
N ILE A 57 10.67 5.60 -13.92
CA ILE A 57 10.71 4.25 -14.51
C ILE A 57 9.42 3.49 -14.19
N LEU A 58 8.99 3.50 -12.93
CA LEU A 58 7.74 2.86 -12.52
C LEU A 58 6.53 3.47 -13.23
N MET A 59 6.48 4.80 -13.37
CA MET A 59 5.44 5.50 -14.12
C MET A 59 5.41 5.05 -15.59
N VAL A 60 6.56 4.97 -16.25
CA VAL A 60 6.65 4.48 -17.64
C VAL A 60 6.14 3.05 -17.75
N ILE A 61 6.53 2.16 -16.81
CA ILE A 61 6.02 0.77 -16.78
C ILE A 61 4.50 0.76 -16.67
N VAL A 62 3.92 1.52 -15.74
CA VAL A 62 2.47 1.59 -15.53
C VAL A 62 1.76 2.14 -16.77
N VAL A 63 2.28 3.20 -17.38
CA VAL A 63 1.71 3.80 -18.60
C VAL A 63 1.76 2.81 -19.76
N VAL A 64 2.89 2.13 -19.96
CA VAL A 64 3.06 1.13 -21.03
C VAL A 64 2.08 -0.02 -20.84
N LEU A 65 1.94 -0.56 -19.62
CA LEU A 65 0.98 -1.61 -19.33
C LEU A 65 -0.46 -1.14 -19.58
N SER A 66 -0.77 0.11 -19.23
CA SER A 66 -2.11 0.68 -19.38
C SER A 66 -2.58 0.83 -20.83
N PHE A 67 -1.71 0.73 -21.83
CA PHE A 67 -2.11 0.70 -23.25
C PHE A 67 -2.91 -0.56 -23.63
N VAL A 68 -2.82 -1.63 -22.84
CA VAL A 68 -3.62 -2.83 -23.04
C VAL A 68 -4.81 -2.78 -22.08
N PRO A 69 -6.03 -2.47 -22.55
CA PRO A 69 -7.20 -2.41 -21.67
C PRO A 69 -7.42 -3.74 -20.96
N VAL A 70 -7.87 -3.68 -19.71
CA VAL A 70 -8.10 -4.84 -18.83
C VAL A 70 -6.80 -5.57 -18.46
N VAL A 71 -6.08 -6.17 -19.40
CA VAL A 71 -4.85 -6.94 -19.13
C VAL A 71 -3.78 -6.06 -18.49
N GLY A 72 -3.61 -4.83 -18.98
CA GLY A 72 -2.70 -3.84 -18.42
C GLY A 72 -2.99 -3.51 -16.97
N THR A 73 -4.27 -3.21 -16.67
CA THR A 73 -4.72 -2.92 -15.31
C THR A 73 -4.49 -4.11 -14.39
N LEU A 74 -4.82 -5.33 -14.83
CA LEU A 74 -4.57 -6.55 -14.06
C LEU A 74 -3.07 -6.78 -13.84
N ALA A 75 -2.23 -6.56 -14.85
CA ALA A 75 -0.78 -6.69 -14.77
C ALA A 75 -0.19 -5.71 -13.75
N VAL A 76 -0.63 -4.45 -13.74
CA VAL A 76 -0.19 -3.46 -12.74
C VAL A 76 -0.55 -3.95 -11.33
N ASN A 77 -1.80 -4.30 -11.08
CA ASN A 77 -2.25 -4.77 -9.76
C ASN A 77 -1.49 -6.02 -9.29
N PHE A 78 -1.19 -6.92 -10.22
CA PHE A 78 -0.43 -8.14 -9.96
C PHE A 78 1.06 -7.88 -9.65
N LEU A 79 1.70 -6.93 -10.36
CA LEU A 79 3.13 -6.64 -10.20
C LEU A 79 3.44 -5.68 -9.06
N MET A 80 2.47 -4.88 -8.62
CA MET A 80 2.69 -3.87 -7.57
C MET A 80 3.27 -4.45 -6.27
N PRO A 81 2.84 -5.60 -5.74
CA PRO A 81 3.48 -6.22 -4.57
C PRO A 81 4.96 -6.53 -4.78
N VAL A 82 5.36 -6.92 -5.99
CA VAL A 82 6.76 -7.22 -6.32
C VAL A 82 7.59 -5.94 -6.33
N PHE A 83 7.11 -4.89 -6.99
CA PHE A 83 7.76 -3.58 -6.98
C PHE A 83 7.80 -2.97 -5.57
N ALA A 84 6.72 -3.09 -4.81
CA ALA A 84 6.66 -2.63 -3.43
C ALA A 84 7.69 -3.35 -2.56
N GLY A 85 7.80 -4.68 -2.66
CA GLY A 85 8.83 -5.46 -1.97
C GLY A 85 10.24 -5.02 -2.33
N GLY A 86 10.52 -4.79 -3.62
CA GLY A 86 11.82 -4.28 -4.06
C GLY A 86 12.17 -2.90 -3.49
N LEU A 87 11.23 -1.95 -3.57
CA LEU A 87 11.43 -0.62 -3.02
C LEU A 87 11.58 -0.62 -1.50
N LEU A 88 10.89 -1.53 -0.79
CA LEU A 88 11.06 -1.71 0.65
C LEU A 88 12.47 -2.23 0.99
N LEU A 89 13.00 -3.19 0.22
CA LEU A 89 14.39 -3.63 0.36
C LEU A 89 15.38 -2.47 0.12
N GLY A 90 15.08 -1.62 -0.86
CA GLY A 90 15.84 -0.38 -1.11
C GLY A 90 15.75 0.61 0.06
N CYS A 91 14.56 0.83 0.63
CA CYS A 91 14.38 1.65 1.83
C CYS A 91 15.21 1.13 3.00
N LYS A 92 15.23 -0.19 3.20
CA LYS A 92 16.05 -0.83 4.23
C LYS A 92 17.53 -0.58 4.02
N SER A 93 18.04 -0.86 2.82
CA SER A 93 19.46 -0.60 2.50
C SER A 93 19.83 0.87 2.69
N LEU A 94 18.99 1.79 2.22
CA LEU A 94 19.19 3.23 2.38
C LEU A 94 19.12 3.68 3.85
N SER A 95 18.32 3.02 4.69
CA SER A 95 18.23 3.28 6.12
C SER A 95 19.51 2.87 6.86
N GLU A 96 20.15 1.78 6.41
CA GLU A 96 21.39 1.21 6.95
C GLU A 96 22.67 1.86 6.37
N GLY A 97 22.53 2.86 5.50
CA GLY A 97 23.65 3.56 4.85
C GLY A 97 24.24 2.82 3.64
N GLY A 98 23.52 1.84 3.11
CA GLY A 98 23.85 1.11 1.89
C GLY A 98 23.47 1.85 0.61
N GLU A 99 23.62 1.17 -0.52
CA GLU A 99 23.34 1.72 -1.84
C GLU A 99 21.84 1.66 -2.17
N PHE A 100 21.35 2.71 -2.84
CA PHE A 100 19.99 2.76 -3.37
C PHE A 100 20.06 3.11 -4.85
N GLY A 101 19.65 2.15 -5.70
CA GLY A 101 19.74 2.24 -7.16
C GLY A 101 18.49 1.72 -7.87
N ILE A 102 18.50 1.76 -9.20
CA ILE A 102 17.39 1.27 -10.04
C ILE A 102 17.13 -0.23 -9.80
N ASP A 103 18.16 -0.97 -9.44
CA ASP A 103 18.09 -2.38 -9.04
C ASP A 103 17.19 -2.62 -7.83
N SER A 104 17.03 -1.63 -6.93
CA SER A 104 16.04 -1.67 -5.83
C SER A 104 14.63 -1.89 -6.35
N LEU A 105 14.24 -1.23 -7.45
CA LEU A 105 12.90 -1.40 -8.04
C LEU A 105 12.64 -2.86 -8.42
N PHE A 106 13.68 -3.57 -8.88
CA PHE A 106 13.60 -4.94 -9.34
C PHE A 106 14.04 -5.98 -8.29
N ALA A 107 14.43 -5.55 -7.07
CA ALA A 107 14.93 -6.45 -6.04
C ALA A 107 13.89 -7.50 -5.60
N GLY A 108 12.59 -7.15 -5.63
CA GLY A 108 11.50 -8.09 -5.36
C GLY A 108 11.39 -9.23 -6.38
N PHE A 109 11.96 -9.08 -7.58
CA PHE A 109 12.07 -10.17 -8.57
C PHE A 109 13.27 -11.10 -8.31
N LYS A 110 14.13 -10.77 -7.35
CA LYS A 110 15.29 -11.59 -6.95
C LYS A 110 15.11 -12.23 -5.58
N GLN A 111 14.36 -11.61 -4.68
CA GLN A 111 14.14 -12.08 -3.31
C GLN A 111 12.66 -12.35 -3.05
N ASN A 112 12.34 -13.56 -2.59
CA ASN A 112 10.98 -14.00 -2.22
C ASN A 112 9.92 -13.75 -3.30
N THR A 113 10.34 -13.82 -4.56
CA THR A 113 9.52 -13.48 -5.74
C THR A 113 8.29 -14.37 -5.87
N GLY A 114 8.42 -15.68 -5.61
CA GLY A 114 7.27 -16.60 -5.63
C GLY A 114 6.20 -16.17 -4.62
N ASN A 115 6.61 -15.79 -3.41
CA ASN A 115 5.71 -15.34 -2.37
C ASN A 115 5.10 -13.97 -2.69
N LEU A 116 5.89 -13.02 -3.20
CA LEU A 116 5.39 -11.70 -3.64
C LEU A 116 4.39 -11.81 -4.79
N ILE A 117 4.67 -12.68 -5.77
CA ILE A 117 3.76 -13.00 -6.86
C ILE A 117 2.45 -13.56 -6.31
N MET A 118 2.51 -14.49 -5.35
CA MET A 118 1.31 -15.04 -4.73
C MET A 118 0.50 -14.00 -3.96
N VAL A 119 1.14 -13.03 -3.28
CA VAL A 119 0.43 -11.86 -2.72
C VAL A 119 -0.29 -11.10 -3.82
N GLY A 120 0.36 -10.87 -4.97
CA GLY A 120 -0.26 -10.27 -6.16
C GLY A 120 -1.44 -11.07 -6.70
N VAL A 121 -1.35 -12.41 -6.75
CA VAL A 121 -2.46 -13.28 -7.16
C VAL A 121 -3.64 -13.15 -6.21
N PHE A 122 -3.42 -13.25 -4.89
CA PHE A 122 -4.50 -13.14 -3.91
C PHE A 122 -5.16 -11.77 -3.94
N TYR A 123 -4.36 -10.71 -4.10
CA TYR A 123 -4.88 -9.36 -4.31
C TYR A 123 -5.74 -9.27 -5.57
N LEU A 124 -5.25 -9.79 -6.70
CA LEU A 124 -5.97 -9.77 -7.98
C LEU A 124 -7.31 -10.52 -7.88
N VAL A 125 -7.31 -11.72 -7.29
CA VAL A 125 -8.52 -12.50 -7.06
C VAL A 125 -9.50 -11.71 -6.19
N GLY A 126 -9.02 -11.09 -5.11
CA GLY A 126 -9.83 -10.23 -4.25
C GLY A 126 -10.46 -9.08 -5.01
N VAL A 127 -9.66 -8.32 -5.79
CA VAL A 127 -10.16 -7.20 -6.61
C VAL A 127 -11.20 -7.68 -7.63
N ILE A 128 -10.94 -8.78 -8.34
CA ILE A 128 -11.87 -9.33 -9.33
C ILE A 128 -13.20 -9.70 -8.68
N VAL A 129 -13.18 -10.40 -7.54
CA VAL A 129 -14.40 -10.77 -6.80
C VAL A 129 -15.18 -9.51 -6.40
N ILE A 130 -14.51 -8.50 -5.86
CA ILE A 130 -15.14 -7.24 -5.46
C ILE A 130 -15.74 -6.54 -6.68
N THR A 131 -14.99 -6.40 -7.78
CA THR A 131 -15.46 -5.76 -9.01
C THR A 131 -16.67 -6.47 -9.60
N VAL A 132 -16.68 -7.80 -9.63
CA VAL A 132 -17.83 -8.58 -10.11
C VAL A 132 -19.06 -8.33 -9.22
N LEU A 133 -18.92 -8.36 -7.90
CA LEU A 133 -20.03 -8.08 -6.98
C LEU A 133 -20.59 -6.67 -7.15
N VAL A 134 -19.70 -5.67 -7.22
CA VAL A 134 -20.08 -4.26 -7.42
C VAL A 134 -20.77 -4.06 -8.77
N PHE A 135 -20.28 -4.71 -9.83
CA PHE A 135 -20.90 -4.67 -11.15
C PHE A 135 -22.28 -5.34 -11.17
N LEU A 136 -22.43 -6.49 -10.52
CA LEU A 136 -23.73 -7.18 -10.43
C LEU A 136 -24.76 -6.34 -9.69
N ILE A 137 -24.37 -5.69 -8.58
CA ILE A 137 -25.27 -4.85 -7.78
C ILE A 137 -25.59 -3.55 -8.51
N GLY A 138 -24.57 -2.76 -8.85
CA GLY A 138 -24.73 -1.43 -9.44
C GLY A 138 -25.20 -1.49 -10.89
N GLY A 139 -24.57 -2.34 -11.69
CA GLY A 139 -24.94 -2.56 -13.09
C GLY A 139 -26.30 -3.22 -13.24
N GLY A 140 -26.62 -4.22 -12.40
CA GLY A 140 -27.94 -4.85 -12.39
C GLY A 140 -29.06 -3.88 -12.02
N ALA A 141 -28.84 -3.04 -11.00
CA ALA A 141 -29.79 -1.99 -10.62
C ALA A 141 -29.93 -0.90 -11.68
N ALA A 142 -28.84 -0.52 -12.35
CA ALA A 142 -28.87 0.45 -13.45
C ALA A 142 -29.65 -0.09 -14.67
N LEU A 143 -29.41 -1.35 -15.06
CA LEU A 143 -30.12 -2.01 -16.15
C LEU A 143 -31.61 -2.12 -15.84
N THR A 144 -31.95 -2.63 -14.66
CA THR A 144 -33.36 -2.78 -14.24
C THR A 144 -34.05 -1.42 -14.10
N GLY A 145 -33.39 -0.44 -13.50
CA GLY A 145 -33.89 0.93 -13.39
C GLY A 145 -34.12 1.59 -14.75
N GLY A 146 -33.23 1.36 -15.72
CA GLY A 146 -33.39 1.80 -17.09
C GLY A 146 -34.59 1.18 -17.82
N MET A 147 -34.88 -0.10 -17.55
CA MET A 147 -36.05 -0.79 -18.10
C MET A 147 -37.37 -0.30 -17.50
N ILE A 148 -37.41 -0.05 -16.18
CA ILE A 148 -38.60 0.46 -15.48
C ILE A 148 -38.90 1.92 -15.89
N GLY A 149 -37.86 2.73 -16.12
CA GLY A 149 -38.00 4.11 -16.58
C GLY A 149 -38.24 5.12 -15.43
N ARG A 150 -39.03 6.16 -15.71
CA ARG A 150 -39.18 7.35 -14.84
C ARG A 150 -39.62 7.00 -13.41
N GLY A 151 -39.29 7.84 -12.45
CA GLY A 151 -39.73 7.74 -11.06
C GLY A 151 -39.10 6.52 -10.35
N PRO A 152 -39.81 5.39 -10.18
CA PRO A 152 -39.27 4.20 -9.52
C PRO A 152 -37.96 3.64 -10.12
N GLY A 153 -37.79 3.69 -11.44
CA GLY A 153 -36.57 3.18 -12.08
C GLY A 153 -35.32 4.03 -11.79
N VAL A 154 -35.48 5.36 -11.71
CA VAL A 154 -34.40 6.26 -11.29
C VAL A 154 -34.02 6.00 -9.83
N GLY A 155 -35.00 5.83 -8.95
CA GLY A 155 -34.76 5.49 -7.54
C GLY A 155 -33.99 4.18 -7.37
N MET A 156 -34.34 3.16 -8.16
CA MET A 156 -33.63 1.87 -8.15
C MET A 156 -32.18 2.00 -8.64
N ALA A 157 -31.93 2.72 -9.74
CA ALA A 157 -30.58 2.90 -10.26
C ALA A 157 -29.68 3.65 -9.27
N VAL A 158 -30.19 4.74 -8.67
CA VAL A 158 -29.46 5.54 -7.67
C VAL A 158 -29.22 4.73 -6.39
N GLY A 159 -30.24 4.05 -5.87
CA GLY A 159 -30.11 3.20 -4.68
C GLY A 159 -29.11 2.06 -4.87
N GLY A 160 -29.16 1.39 -6.03
CA GLY A 160 -28.22 0.34 -6.38
C GLY A 160 -26.78 0.84 -6.54
N PHE A 161 -26.58 2.04 -7.09
CA PHE A 161 -25.26 2.68 -7.16
C PHE A 161 -24.67 2.90 -5.75
N PHE A 162 -25.43 3.50 -4.83
CA PHE A 162 -24.94 3.72 -3.46
C PHE A 162 -24.71 2.41 -2.71
N LEU A 163 -25.55 1.40 -2.91
CA LEU A 163 -25.34 0.07 -2.34
C LEU A 163 -24.06 -0.56 -2.89
N ALA A 164 -23.81 -0.46 -4.20
CA ALA A 164 -22.60 -0.97 -4.82
C ALA A 164 -21.34 -0.24 -4.31
N MET A 165 -21.42 1.08 -4.09
CA MET A 165 -20.34 1.86 -3.48
C MET A 165 -20.07 1.46 -2.03
N LEU A 166 -21.12 1.19 -1.24
CA LEU A 166 -20.96 0.71 0.14
C LEU A 166 -20.29 -0.67 0.17
N VAL A 167 -20.74 -1.59 -0.69
CA VAL A 167 -20.13 -2.92 -0.83
C VAL A 167 -18.68 -2.82 -1.28
N LEU A 168 -18.38 -1.93 -2.23
CA LEU A 168 -17.00 -1.64 -2.63
C LEU A 168 -16.16 -1.23 -1.43
N LEU A 169 -16.58 -0.24 -0.64
CA LEU A 169 -15.82 0.24 0.51
C LEU A 169 -15.62 -0.83 1.58
N VAL A 170 -16.70 -1.55 1.94
CA VAL A 170 -16.67 -2.59 2.99
C VAL A 170 -15.74 -3.75 2.63
N LEU A 171 -15.57 -4.07 1.35
CA LEU A 171 -14.68 -5.16 0.92
C LEU A 171 -13.28 -4.68 0.54
N LEU A 172 -13.15 -3.50 -0.08
CA LEU A 172 -11.87 -2.98 -0.54
C LEU A 172 -11.00 -2.52 0.62
N VAL A 173 -11.57 -1.93 1.67
CA VAL A 173 -10.80 -1.49 2.85
C VAL A 173 -10.10 -2.67 3.54
N PRO A 174 -10.79 -3.78 3.90
CA PRO A 174 -10.12 -4.98 4.42
C PRO A 174 -9.08 -5.58 3.47
N LEU A 175 -9.34 -5.59 2.16
CA LEU A 175 -8.38 -6.09 1.19
C LEU A 175 -7.13 -5.21 1.15
N ALA A 176 -7.29 -3.88 1.18
CA ALA A 176 -6.19 -2.92 1.24
C ALA A 176 -5.38 -3.11 2.53
N MET A 177 -6.03 -3.26 3.68
CA MET A 177 -5.38 -3.57 4.96
C MET A 177 -4.59 -4.88 4.90
N ALA A 178 -5.12 -5.90 4.22
CA ALA A 178 -4.45 -7.19 4.08
C ALA A 178 -3.19 -7.12 3.21
N VAL A 179 -3.12 -6.23 2.21
CA VAL A 179 -1.94 -6.11 1.35
C VAL A 179 -0.95 -5.03 1.78
N TRP A 180 -1.36 -4.11 2.66
CA TRP A 180 -0.57 -2.94 3.03
C TRP A 180 0.86 -3.27 3.50
N PHE A 181 1.00 -4.28 4.36
CA PHE A 181 2.29 -4.77 4.88
C PHE A 181 2.70 -6.14 4.35
N ALA A 182 1.86 -6.81 3.56
CA ALA A 182 2.15 -8.16 3.10
C ALA A 182 3.48 -8.25 2.32
N PRO A 183 3.82 -7.33 1.38
CA PRO A 183 5.12 -7.35 0.71
C PRO A 183 6.29 -7.20 1.69
N ALA A 184 6.16 -6.32 2.69
CA ALA A 184 7.20 -6.10 3.71
C ALA A 184 7.44 -7.36 4.55
N LEU A 185 6.37 -8.00 5.02
CA LEU A 185 6.43 -9.23 5.80
C LEU A 185 7.03 -10.39 4.98
N VAL A 186 6.72 -10.47 3.69
CA VAL A 186 7.31 -11.49 2.80
C VAL A 186 8.80 -11.24 2.59
N VAL A 187 9.24 -10.01 2.29
CA VAL A 187 10.66 -9.76 1.96
C VAL A 187 11.58 -9.71 3.18
N PHE A 188 11.08 -9.23 4.33
CA PHE A 188 11.91 -9.06 5.52
C PHE A 188 11.84 -10.24 6.51
N ARG A 189 10.74 -10.99 6.51
CA ARG A 189 10.49 -12.06 7.50
C ARG A 189 10.22 -13.43 6.87
N ASP A 190 10.23 -13.52 5.53
CA ASP A 190 9.96 -14.75 4.77
C ASP A 190 8.65 -15.47 5.17
N VAL A 191 7.64 -14.68 5.55
CA VAL A 191 6.33 -15.20 5.95
C VAL A 191 5.56 -15.65 4.70
N ALA A 192 4.81 -16.76 4.81
CA ALA A 192 3.97 -17.25 3.72
C ALA A 192 2.92 -16.19 3.29
N PRO A 193 2.58 -16.07 2.00
CA PRO A 193 1.76 -14.96 1.48
C PRO A 193 0.43 -14.74 2.20
N LEU A 194 -0.33 -15.82 2.46
CA LEU A 194 -1.62 -15.72 3.15
C LEU A 194 -1.46 -15.35 4.63
N GLU A 195 -0.40 -15.81 5.27
CA GLU A 195 -0.09 -15.46 6.66
C GLU A 195 0.36 -14.01 6.76
N ALA A 196 1.18 -13.53 5.82
CA ALA A 196 1.58 -12.14 5.70
C ALA A 196 0.36 -11.22 5.50
N MET A 197 -0.60 -11.64 4.66
CA MET A 197 -1.83 -10.88 4.46
C MET A 197 -2.72 -10.82 5.72
N LYS A 198 -2.83 -11.94 6.45
CA LYS A 198 -3.55 -11.97 7.74
C LYS A 198 -2.87 -11.10 8.79
N ALA A 199 -1.56 -11.21 8.92
CA ALA A 199 -0.74 -10.40 9.81
C ALA A 199 -0.91 -8.90 9.51
N SER A 200 -0.81 -8.50 8.25
CA SER A 200 -1.06 -7.14 7.80
C SER A 200 -2.47 -6.66 8.18
N PHE A 201 -3.50 -7.48 7.93
CA PHE A 201 -4.88 -7.14 8.28
C PHE A 201 -5.05 -6.88 9.77
N PHE A 202 -4.57 -7.79 10.63
CA PHE A 202 -4.69 -7.64 12.08
C PHE A 202 -3.85 -6.48 12.62
N ALA A 203 -2.66 -6.24 12.06
CA ALA A 203 -1.81 -5.12 12.43
C ALA A 203 -2.47 -3.77 12.09
N CYS A 204 -3.05 -3.64 10.90
CA CYS A 204 -3.82 -2.46 10.52
C CYS A 204 -5.08 -2.29 11.38
N LEU A 205 -5.77 -3.38 11.74
CA LEU A 205 -6.97 -3.35 12.57
C LEU A 205 -6.65 -2.91 14.01
N LYS A 206 -5.54 -3.41 14.57
CA LYS A 206 -5.02 -3.01 15.89
C LYS A 206 -4.61 -1.55 15.94
N ASN A 207 -4.19 -0.99 14.80
CA ASN A 207 -3.71 0.38 14.66
C ASN A 207 -4.64 1.27 13.81
N LEU A 208 -5.95 1.03 13.86
CA LEU A 208 -6.92 1.70 12.99
C LEU A 208 -6.88 3.23 13.11
N LEU A 209 -6.75 3.77 14.33
CA LEU A 209 -6.69 5.22 14.56
C LEU A 209 -5.43 5.88 13.97
N PRO A 210 -4.20 5.40 14.27
CA PRO A 210 -2.99 5.86 13.58
C PRO A 210 -3.12 5.81 12.05
N PHE A 211 -3.66 4.71 11.51
CA PHE A 211 -3.85 4.55 10.06
C PHE A 211 -4.88 5.52 9.48
N LEU A 212 -5.95 5.83 10.21
CA LEU A 212 -6.95 6.79 9.79
C LEU A 212 -6.35 8.19 9.70
N VAL A 213 -5.61 8.62 10.73
CA VAL A 213 -4.93 9.93 10.74
C VAL A 213 -3.91 9.99 9.60
N TYR A 214 -3.06 8.98 9.48
CA TYR A 214 -2.09 8.86 8.38
C TYR A 214 -2.77 8.89 7.00
N GLY A 215 -3.87 8.16 6.82
CA GLY A 215 -4.65 8.11 5.58
C GLY A 215 -5.26 9.46 5.22
N VAL A 216 -5.79 10.21 6.19
CA VAL A 216 -6.31 11.58 5.96
C VAL A 216 -5.19 12.52 5.53
N ILE A 217 -4.04 12.47 6.19
CA ILE A 217 -2.89 13.32 5.85
C ILE A 217 -2.38 12.97 4.45
N LEU A 218 -2.20 11.68 4.16
CA LEU A 218 -1.81 11.21 2.82
C LEU A 218 -2.81 11.67 1.76
N PHE A 219 -4.11 11.54 2.01
CA PHE A 219 -5.14 11.96 1.07
C PHE A 219 -5.01 13.44 0.72
N VAL A 220 -4.88 14.31 1.72
CA VAL A 220 -4.68 15.75 1.51
C VAL A 220 -3.39 16.03 0.73
N LEU A 221 -2.28 15.39 1.10
CA LEU A 221 -1.00 15.59 0.41
C LEU A 221 -1.05 15.07 -1.04
N CYS A 222 -1.72 13.95 -1.31
CA CYS A 222 -1.92 13.46 -2.67
C CYS A 222 -2.78 14.41 -3.51
N LEU A 223 -3.82 15.02 -2.94
CA LEU A 223 -4.60 16.05 -3.63
C LEU A 223 -3.72 17.25 -4.02
N ILE A 224 -2.88 17.72 -3.09
CA ILE A 224 -1.93 18.81 -3.36
C ILE A 224 -0.94 18.42 -4.45
N ALA A 225 -0.39 17.20 -4.38
CA ALA A 225 0.57 16.68 -5.34
C ALA A 225 -0.01 16.48 -6.75
N MET A 226 -1.33 16.35 -6.88
CA MET A 226 -2.01 16.28 -8.16
C MET A 226 -2.23 17.64 -8.83
N ILE A 227 -2.22 18.76 -8.08
CA ILE A 227 -2.39 20.12 -8.63
C ILE A 227 -1.46 20.42 -9.83
N PRO A 228 -0.14 20.14 -9.77
CA PRO A 228 0.76 20.35 -10.91
C PRO A 228 0.65 19.24 -11.96
N ILE A 229 -0.57 18.88 -12.38
CA ILE A 229 -0.86 17.84 -13.38
C ILE A 229 -0.21 16.49 -12.98
N GLY A 230 -0.26 16.16 -11.68
CA GLY A 230 0.31 14.93 -11.16
C GLY A 230 1.84 14.90 -10.99
N LEU A 231 2.59 15.95 -11.35
CA LEU A 231 4.05 15.96 -11.19
C LEU A 231 4.49 15.83 -9.72
N GLY A 232 3.68 16.29 -8.77
CA GLY A 232 3.95 16.10 -7.34
C GLY A 232 3.96 14.62 -6.92
N MET A 233 3.34 13.73 -7.70
CA MET A 233 3.36 12.29 -7.44
C MET A 233 4.77 11.69 -7.55
N LEU A 234 5.67 12.33 -8.31
CA LEU A 234 7.09 11.92 -8.39
C LEU A 234 7.82 12.06 -7.05
N ILE A 235 7.32 12.92 -6.16
CA ILE A 235 7.84 13.10 -4.80
C ILE A 235 7.00 12.29 -3.82
N MET A 236 5.67 12.32 -3.96
CA MET A 236 4.77 11.64 -3.03
C MET A 236 4.93 10.13 -3.04
N VAL A 237 5.15 9.49 -4.20
CA VAL A 237 5.33 8.03 -4.27
C VAL A 237 6.56 7.58 -3.46
N PRO A 238 7.76 8.16 -3.64
CA PRO A 238 8.91 7.91 -2.77
C PRO A 238 8.64 8.12 -1.29
N VAL A 239 8.05 9.26 -0.92
CA VAL A 239 7.76 9.62 0.48
C VAL A 239 6.79 8.61 1.09
N MET A 240 5.76 8.22 0.34
CA MET A 240 4.80 7.21 0.75
C MET A 240 5.51 5.87 0.99
N MET A 241 6.36 5.41 0.07
CA MET A 241 7.11 4.15 0.25
C MET A 241 8.05 4.19 1.47
N GLY A 242 8.75 5.29 1.70
CA GLY A 242 9.55 5.47 2.91
C GLY A 242 8.71 5.49 4.19
N SER A 243 7.51 6.09 4.15
CA SER A 243 6.60 6.10 5.30
C SER A 243 5.96 4.73 5.57
N VAL A 244 5.69 3.92 4.53
CA VAL A 244 5.26 2.53 4.69
C VAL A 244 6.38 1.72 5.35
N TYR A 245 7.62 1.88 4.90
CA TYR A 245 8.78 1.26 5.56
C TYR A 245 8.92 1.67 7.03
N ALA A 246 8.84 2.96 7.34
CA ALA A 246 8.88 3.47 8.71
C ALA A 246 7.75 2.88 9.59
N SER A 247 6.52 2.85 9.08
CA SER A 247 5.39 2.27 9.80
C SER A 247 5.53 0.75 9.99
N TYR A 248 6.16 0.04 9.03
CA TYR A 248 6.45 -1.37 9.15
C TYR A 248 7.46 -1.64 10.27
N VAL A 249 8.60 -0.94 10.25
CA VAL A 249 9.63 -1.03 11.30
C VAL A 249 8.99 -0.75 12.64
N GLU A 250 8.21 0.31 12.76
CA GLU A 250 7.60 0.64 14.03
C GLU A 250 6.54 -0.37 14.51
N ILE A 251 5.83 -1.06 13.63
CA ILE A 251 4.77 -2.00 14.06
C ILE A 251 5.32 -3.41 14.28
N PHE A 252 6.37 -3.82 13.55
CA PHE A 252 6.87 -5.20 13.52
C PHE A 252 8.32 -5.37 13.99
N GLU A 253 9.03 -4.30 14.35
CA GLU A 253 10.38 -4.30 14.92
C GLU A 253 10.44 -3.50 16.24
#